data_AF-A0A385ETY3-F1
#
_entry.id   AF-A0A385ETY3-F1
#
_cell.length_a   1.000
_cell.length_b   1.000
_cell.length_c   1.000
_cell.angle_alpha   90.00
_cell.angle_beta   90.00
_cell.angle_gamma   90.00
#
_symmetry.space_group_name_H-M   'P 1'
#
loop_
_entity.id
_entity.type
_entity.pdbx_description
1 polymer ?
#
loop_
_entity_poly.entity_id
_entity_poly.type
_entity_poly.pdbx_seq_one_letter_code
_entity_poly.pdbx_strand_id
1 'polypeptide(L)'
;MLDLNKEREAFLNTFQYYKGRRDIIFSNEHELFMTRSNNPSEIAQKEISNMNRRWDAWLRCAKHRDAELEKAKAQAVPEGYCLVPKEIPDSVVSCLENSGFHWGDGTRDHYTPIYSLMVEVASESGAEG
;
A
#
# COMPACT_ATOMS: atom_id res chain seq x y z
N MET A 1 2.17 0.54 10.41
CA MET A 1 1.31 1.00 11.53
C MET A 1 1.13 2.50 11.36
N LEU A 2 -0.11 2.94 11.28
CA LEU A 2 -0.46 4.33 10.97
C LEU A 2 0.19 5.32 11.96
N ASP A 3 0.90 6.32 11.43
CA ASP A 3 1.47 7.39 12.24
C ASP A 3 0.40 8.46 12.54
N LEU A 4 -0.18 8.38 13.74
CA LEU A 4 -1.24 9.27 14.19
C LEU A 4 -0.83 10.74 14.20
N ASN A 5 0.44 11.05 14.52
CA ASN A 5 0.92 12.44 14.56
C ASN A 5 1.02 13.01 13.14
N LYS A 6 1.54 12.23 12.19
CA LYS A 6 1.59 12.62 10.78
C LYS A 6 0.19 12.84 10.20
N GLU A 7 -0.75 11.93 10.48
CA GLU A 7 -2.14 12.07 10.03
C GLU A 7 -2.84 13.27 10.66
N ARG A 8 -2.58 13.55 11.95
CA ARG A 8 -3.09 14.74 12.64
C ARG A 8 -2.58 16.02 11.96
N GLU A 9 -1.28 16.09 11.66
CA GLU A 9 -0.70 17.25 10.98
C GLU A 9 -1.27 17.42 9.57
N ALA A 10 -1.40 16.33 8.81
CA ALA A 10 -2.02 16.35 7.49
C ALA A 10 -3.48 16.83 7.56
N PHE A 11 -4.27 16.32 8.51
CA PHE A 11 -5.64 16.75 8.75
C PHE A 11 -5.73 18.25 9.07
N LEU A 12 -4.89 18.76 9.98
CA LEU A 12 -4.87 20.19 10.32
C LEU A 12 -4.36 21.07 9.17
N ASN A 13 -3.50 20.55 8.30
CA ASN A 13 -3.07 21.24 7.08
C ASN A 13 -4.19 21.31 6.03
N THR A 14 -5.04 20.29 5.93
CA THR A 14 -6.22 20.29 5.05
C THR A 14 -7.32 21.19 5.61
N PHE A 15 -7.61 21.10 6.91
CA PHE A 15 -8.64 21.90 7.59
C PHE A 15 -8.00 23.06 8.35
N GLN A 16 -7.41 24.01 7.60
CA GLN A 16 -6.60 25.11 8.16
C GLN A 16 -7.34 25.99 9.16
N TYR A 17 -8.67 26.05 9.13
CA TYR A 17 -9.45 26.83 10.09
C TYR A 17 -9.35 26.28 11.53
N TYR A 18 -9.00 25.01 11.71
CA TYR A 18 -8.66 24.45 13.03
C TYR A 18 -7.20 24.70 13.41
N LYS A 19 -6.33 24.91 12.42
CA LYS A 19 -4.89 25.03 12.63
C LYS A 19 -4.59 26.31 13.41
N GLY A 20 -3.85 26.17 14.51
CA GLY A 20 -3.46 27.30 15.37
C GLY A 20 -4.51 27.75 16.38
N ARG A 21 -5.68 27.10 16.45
CA ARG A 21 -6.65 27.33 17.52
C ARG A 21 -6.10 26.81 18.85
N ARG A 22 -5.85 27.74 19.79
CA ARG A 22 -5.24 27.44 21.10
C ARG A 22 -6.20 26.74 22.08
N ASP A 23 -7.50 26.85 21.82
CA ASP A 23 -8.55 26.29 22.63
C ASP A 23 -8.84 24.81 22.28
N ILE A 24 -8.27 24.32 21.18
CA ILE A 24 -8.36 22.92 20.75
C ILE A 24 -7.06 22.20 21.12
N ILE A 25 -7.19 21.03 21.70
CA ILE A 25 -6.10 20.11 22.00
C ILE A 25 -6.40 18.74 21.39
N PHE A 26 -5.36 17.96 21.14
CA PHE A 26 -5.52 16.57 20.69
C PHE A 26 -5.19 15.64 21.86
N SER A 27 -6.15 14.79 22.24
CA SER A 27 -5.91 13.72 23.21
C SER A 27 -5.36 12.50 22.48
N ASN A 28 -4.11 12.14 22.76
CA ASN A 28 -3.53 10.91 22.21
C ASN A 28 -4.15 9.65 22.83
N GLU A 29 -4.62 9.74 24.09
CA GLU A 29 -5.28 8.61 24.77
C GLU A 29 -6.61 8.24 24.11
N HIS A 30 -7.39 9.24 23.73
CA HIS A 30 -8.70 9.04 23.10
C HIS A 30 -8.66 9.19 21.57
N GLU A 31 -7.49 9.48 21.01
CA GLU A 31 -7.26 9.74 19.58
C GLU A 31 -8.25 10.75 18.98
N LEU A 32 -8.63 11.80 19.72
CA LEU A 32 -9.64 12.78 19.31
C LEU A 32 -9.32 14.20 19.76
N PHE A 33 -9.96 15.17 19.13
CA PHE A 33 -9.86 16.58 19.49
C PHE A 33 -10.78 16.92 20.65
N MET A 34 -10.26 17.69 21.60
CA MET A 34 -10.96 18.18 22.77
C MET A 34 -10.78 19.67 22.90
N THR A 35 -11.65 20.30 23.67
CA THR A 35 -11.50 21.68 24.11
C THR A 35 -10.65 21.72 25.37
N ARG A 36 -9.84 22.77 25.51
CA ARG A 36 -9.09 23.06 26.73
C ARG A 36 -9.99 23.56 27.87
N SER A 37 -11.19 24.04 27.57
CA SER A 37 -12.12 24.55 28.58
C SER A 37 -12.80 23.41 29.32
N ASN A 38 -12.86 23.52 30.66
CA ASN A 38 -13.64 22.60 31.50
C ASN A 38 -15.15 22.83 31.39
N ASN A 39 -15.58 23.99 30.89
CA ASN A 39 -17.00 24.31 30.65
C ASN A 39 -17.16 24.96 29.27
N PRO A 40 -17.09 24.17 28.17
CA PRO A 40 -17.22 24.69 26.82
C PRO A 40 -18.66 25.10 26.53
N SER A 41 -18.84 26.20 25.81
CA SER A 41 -20.15 26.61 25.30
C SER A 41 -20.73 25.56 24.35
N GLU A 42 -22.06 25.53 24.20
CA GLU A 42 -22.73 24.61 23.27
C GLU A 42 -22.20 24.74 21.84
N ILE A 43 -21.88 25.97 21.41
CA ILE A 43 -21.26 26.25 20.11
C ILE A 43 -19.90 25.55 20.00
N ALA A 44 -19.03 25.70 21.00
CA ALA A 44 -17.72 25.06 21.01
C ALA A 44 -17.81 23.52 21.05
N GLN A 45 -18.78 22.98 21.80
CA GLN A 45 -19.04 21.54 21.84
C GLN A 45 -19.47 21.01 20.46
N LYS A 46 -20.35 21.76 19.76
CA LYS A 46 -20.81 21.40 18.42
C LYS A 46 -19.69 21.48 17.39
N GLU A 47 -18.82 22.49 17.48
CA GLU A 47 -17.63 22.63 16.63
C GLU A 47 -16.66 21.45 16.80
N ILE A 48 -16.33 21.09 18.06
CA ILE A 48 -15.46 19.95 18.36
C ILE A 48 -16.10 18.63 17.91
N SER A 49 -17.41 18.45 18.13
CA SER A 49 -18.11 17.25 17.65
C SER A 49 -18.04 17.13 16.13
N ASN A 50 -18.24 18.23 15.41
CA ASN A 50 -18.11 18.26 13.95
C ASN A 50 -16.66 17.99 13.50
N MET A 51 -15.68 18.54 14.22
CA MET A 51 -14.26 18.29 13.97
C MET A 51 -13.94 16.80 14.12
N ASN A 52 -14.40 16.17 15.22
CA ASN A 52 -14.17 14.75 15.47
C ASN A 52 -14.85 13.84 14.46
N ARG A 53 -16.04 14.19 13.95
CA ARG A 53 -16.65 13.44 12.84
C ARG A 53 -15.78 13.47 11.57
N ARG A 54 -15.19 14.63 11.25
CA ARG A 54 -14.28 14.77 10.10
C ARG A 54 -12.98 14.00 10.33
N TRP A 55 -12.43 14.07 11.54
CA TRP A 55 -11.23 13.34 11.94
C TRP A 55 -11.43 11.82 11.87
N ASP A 56 -12.55 11.32 12.36
CA ASP A 56 -12.90 9.89 12.31
C ASP A 56 -13.05 9.39 10.86
N ALA A 57 -13.69 10.17 9.99
CA ALA A 57 -13.74 9.88 8.56
C ALA A 57 -12.34 9.89 7.91
N TRP A 58 -11.49 10.85 8.27
CA TRP A 58 -10.10 10.93 7.80
C TRP A 58 -9.32 9.68 8.19
N LEU A 59 -9.37 9.28 9.47
CA LEU A 59 -8.66 8.11 9.97
C LEU A 59 -9.11 6.82 9.28
N ARG A 60 -10.41 6.66 8.99
CA ARG A 60 -10.88 5.52 8.19
C ARG A 60 -10.23 5.46 6.81
N CYS A 61 -10.16 6.58 6.10
CA CYS A 61 -9.50 6.64 4.80
C CYS A 61 -7.98 6.41 4.91
N ALA A 62 -7.33 6.94 5.94
CA ALA A 62 -5.91 6.75 6.17
C ALA A 62 -5.58 5.26 6.46
N LYS A 63 -6.38 4.60 7.31
CA LYS A 63 -6.25 3.16 7.60
C LYS A 63 -6.45 2.31 6.35
N HIS A 64 -7.45 2.61 5.53
CA HIS A 64 -7.67 1.91 4.26
C HIS A 64 -6.47 2.07 3.32
N ARG A 65 -5.91 3.28 3.21
CA ARG A 65 -4.73 3.54 2.36
C ARG A 65 -3.49 2.80 2.85
N ASP A 66 -3.25 2.77 4.16
CA ASP A 66 -2.12 2.03 4.74
C ASP A 66 -2.28 0.53 4.47
N ALA A 67 -3.49 -0.02 4.62
CA ALA A 67 -3.77 -1.42 4.31
C ALA A 67 -3.54 -1.76 2.83
N GLU A 68 -4.01 -0.92 1.90
CA GLU A 68 -3.77 -1.12 0.47
C GLU A 68 -2.29 -1.00 0.11
N LEU A 69 -1.56 -0.08 0.75
CA LEU A 69 -0.12 0.06 0.56
C LEU A 69 0.64 -1.18 1.06
N GLU A 70 0.29 -1.71 2.23
CA GLU A 70 0.90 -2.92 2.76
C GLU A 70 0.56 -4.16 1.90
N LYS A 71 -0.67 -4.23 1.37
CA LYS A 71 -1.05 -5.26 0.41
C LYS A 71 -0.22 -5.17 -0.88
N ALA A 72 -0.05 -3.97 -1.44
CA ALA A 72 0.76 -3.75 -2.63
C ALA A 72 2.24 -4.10 -2.38
N LYS A 73 2.79 -3.74 -1.22
CA LYS A 73 4.15 -4.15 -0.82
C LYS A 73 4.30 -5.65 -0.67
N ALA A 74 3.29 -6.34 -0.13
CA ALA A 74 3.30 -7.79 0.02
C ALA A 74 3.21 -8.52 -1.33
N GLN A 75 2.61 -7.88 -2.35
CA GLN A 75 2.53 -8.39 -3.72
C GLN A 75 3.73 -7.98 -4.58
N ALA A 76 4.54 -7.02 -4.13
CA ALA A 76 5.69 -6.55 -4.89
C ALA A 76 6.79 -7.62 -4.98
N VAL A 77 7.23 -7.88 -6.21
CA VAL A 77 8.38 -8.74 -6.48
C VAL A 77 9.65 -7.96 -6.13
N PRO A 78 10.58 -8.52 -5.32
CA PRO A 78 11.83 -7.82 -4.99
C PRO A 78 12.63 -7.43 -6.23
N GLU A 79 13.40 -6.35 -6.13
CA GLU A 79 14.27 -5.90 -7.21
C GLU A 79 15.27 -7.00 -7.61
N GLY A 80 15.41 -7.26 -8.92
CA GLY A 80 16.22 -8.34 -9.46
C GLY A 80 15.52 -9.71 -9.53
N TYR A 81 14.26 -9.80 -9.11
CA TYR A 81 13.42 -10.99 -9.23
C TYR A 81 12.27 -10.75 -10.21
N CYS A 82 11.75 -11.82 -10.80
CA CYS A 82 10.56 -11.83 -11.65
C CYS A 82 9.64 -12.99 -11.25
N LEU A 83 8.33 -12.84 -11.47
CA LEU A 83 7.38 -13.94 -11.34
C LEU A 83 7.38 -14.75 -12.63
N VAL A 84 7.54 -16.06 -12.49
CA VAL A 84 7.37 -17.03 -13.58
C VAL A 84 6.34 -18.07 -13.17
N PRO A 85 5.56 -18.62 -14.12
CA PRO A 85 4.66 -19.73 -13.85
C PRO A 85 5.37 -20.88 -13.13
N LYS A 86 4.67 -21.49 -12.16
CA LYS A 86 5.20 -22.62 -11.38
C LYS A 86 5.46 -23.85 -12.25
N GLU A 87 4.64 -24.03 -13.28
CA GLU A 87 4.75 -25.09 -14.27
C GLU A 87 5.12 -24.46 -15.61
N ILE A 88 5.90 -25.19 -16.43
CA ILE A 88 6.34 -24.70 -17.74
C ILE A 88 5.11 -24.64 -18.67
N PRO A 89 4.78 -23.46 -19.24
CA PRO A 89 3.66 -23.34 -20.17
C PRO A 89 3.88 -24.14 -21.44
N ASP A 90 2.80 -24.68 -22.02
CA ASP A 90 2.83 -25.43 -23.29
C ASP A 90 3.43 -24.61 -24.45
N SER A 91 3.27 -23.29 -24.43
CA SER A 91 3.89 -22.40 -25.41
C SER A 91 5.41 -22.44 -25.34
N VAL A 92 5.98 -22.46 -24.13
CA VAL A 92 7.43 -22.60 -23.91
C VAL A 92 7.90 -23.99 -24.34
N VAL A 93 7.15 -25.04 -23.99
CA VAL A 93 7.45 -26.42 -24.42
C VAL A 93 7.49 -26.51 -25.94
N SER A 94 6.50 -25.95 -26.64
CA SER A 94 6.41 -25.96 -28.10
C SER A 94 7.58 -25.22 -28.77
N CYS A 95 8.03 -24.10 -28.19
CA CYS A 95 9.22 -23.40 -28.64
C CYS A 95 10.49 -24.25 -28.46
N LEU A 96 10.57 -25.02 -27.37
CA LEU A 96 11.73 -25.85 -27.06
C LEU A 96 11.82 -27.11 -27.91
N GLU A 97 10.69 -27.73 -28.27
CA GLU A 97 10.63 -28.94 -29.10
C GLU A 97 11.34 -28.78 -30.45
N ASN A 98 11.36 -27.56 -31.01
CA ASN A 98 12.05 -27.24 -32.25
C ASN A 98 13.41 -26.55 -32.05
N SER A 99 13.82 -26.39 -30.80
CA SER A 99 15.09 -25.76 -30.43
C SER A 99 16.17 -26.81 -30.18
N GLY A 100 17.44 -26.45 -30.38
CA GLY A 100 18.58 -27.28 -29.96
C GLY A 100 18.79 -27.33 -28.44
N PHE A 101 17.90 -26.74 -27.64
CA PHE A 101 17.96 -26.76 -26.19
C PHE A 101 17.26 -28.00 -25.67
N HIS A 102 18.03 -28.90 -25.06
CA HIS A 102 17.55 -30.17 -24.51
C HIS A 102 17.87 -30.25 -23.01
N TRP A 103 16.94 -30.85 -22.25
CA TRP A 103 17.10 -31.12 -20.81
C TRP A 103 18.25 -32.12 -20.58
N GLY A 104 19.18 -31.84 -19.67
CA GLY A 104 20.36 -32.70 -19.43
C GLY A 104 21.42 -32.15 -18.47
N ASP A 105 22.64 -32.68 -18.54
CA ASP A 105 23.78 -32.36 -17.65
C ASP A 105 24.49 -31.02 -17.96
N GLY A 106 23.82 -30.13 -18.70
CA GLY A 106 24.35 -28.83 -19.10
C GLY A 106 24.58 -27.85 -17.93
N THR A 107 25.47 -26.90 -18.15
CA THR A 107 25.75 -25.81 -17.19
C THR A 107 24.56 -24.85 -17.08
N ARG A 108 24.56 -23.98 -16.06
CA ARG A 108 23.50 -22.98 -15.86
C ARG A 108 23.23 -22.12 -17.12
N ASP A 109 24.28 -21.83 -17.89
CA ASP A 109 24.20 -21.03 -19.12
C ASP A 109 23.36 -21.72 -20.21
N HIS A 110 23.39 -23.06 -20.26
CA HIS A 110 22.60 -23.87 -21.19
C HIS A 110 21.09 -23.68 -20.98
N TYR A 111 20.67 -23.39 -19.75
CA TYR A 111 19.25 -23.21 -19.37
C TYR A 111 18.77 -21.76 -19.41
N THR A 112 19.68 -20.79 -19.55
CA THR A 112 19.33 -19.36 -19.59
C THR A 112 18.22 -19.04 -20.61
N PRO A 113 18.25 -19.60 -21.84
CA PRO A 113 17.20 -19.33 -22.83
C PRO A 113 15.81 -19.84 -22.41
N ILE A 114 15.73 -20.93 -21.64
CA ILE A 114 14.46 -21.46 -21.13
C ILE A 114 13.87 -20.48 -20.11
N TYR A 115 14.70 -19.97 -19.19
CA TYR A 115 14.25 -18.97 -18.23
C TYR A 115 13.84 -17.66 -18.90
N SER A 116 14.56 -17.21 -19.93
CA SER A 116 14.17 -16.04 -20.73
C SER A 116 12.79 -16.20 -21.36
N LEU A 117 12.51 -17.36 -21.99
CA LEU A 117 11.20 -17.66 -22.57
C LEU A 117 10.08 -17.69 -21.51
N MET A 118 10.34 -18.28 -20.35
CA MET A 118 9.39 -18.30 -19.23
C MET A 118 9.04 -16.88 -18.74
N VAL A 119 10.03 -15.99 -18.70
CA VAL A 119 9.85 -14.58 -18.30
C VAL A 119 9.06 -13.82 -19.35
N GLU A 120 9.39 -13.97 -20.64
CA GLU A 120 8.67 -13.32 -21.74
C GLU A 120 7.18 -13.70 -21.74
N VAL A 121 6.87 -15.00 -21.64
CA VAL A 121 5.48 -15.49 -21.60
C VAL A 121 4.74 -14.97 -20.36
N ALA A 122 5.43 -14.88 -19.21
CA ALA A 122 4.84 -14.31 -18.01
C ALA A 122 4.46 -12.83 -18.21
N SER A 123 5.35 -12.03 -18.83
CA SER A 123 5.11 -10.62 -19.13
C SER A 123 3.97 -10.39 -20.12
N GLU A 124 3.81 -11.24 -21.15
CA GLU A 124 2.75 -11.12 -22.14
C GLU A 124 1.36 -11.47 -21.59
N SER A 125 1.30 -12.36 -20.59
CA SER A 125 0.04 -12.85 -20.03
C SER A 125 -0.70 -11.86 -19.12
N GLY A 126 -0.08 -10.72 -18.80
CA GLY A 126 -0.64 -9.77 -17.84
C GLY A 126 -0.74 -10.34 -16.42
N ALA A 127 0.03 -11.40 -16.11
CA ALA A 127 0.22 -11.92 -14.75
C ALA A 127 1.10 -10.99 -13.89
N GLU A 128 0.96 -9.69 -14.11
CA GLU A 128 1.46 -8.65 -13.22
C GLU A 128 0.41 -8.54 -12.11
N GLY A 129 0.82 -8.84 -10.88
CA GLY A 129 -0.07 -8.95 -9.71
C GLY A 129 -0.83 -7.68 -9.34
#